data_AF-A0A4Q1EX19-F1
#
_entry.id   AF-A0A4Q1EX19-F1
#
_cell.length_a   1.000
_cell.length_b   1.000
_cell.length_c   1.000
_cell.angle_alpha   90.00
_cell.angle_beta   90.00
_cell.angle_gamma   90.00
#
_symmetry.space_group_name_H-M   'P 1'
#
loop_
_entity.id
_entity.type
_entity.pdbx_description
1 polymer ?
#
loop_
_entity_poly.entity_id
_entity_poly.type
_entity_poly.pdbx_seq_one_letter_code
_entity_poly.pdbx_strand_id
1 'polypeptide(L)'
;MIFYKEQIINPENFRQPSFFISPFRTSDLGQNDTIIKDDSVPDDELLKKYYSFFGEKHEFFLRGKEAIHQALSFYNLKKDDEVLIITTTSNLYISSCVTKEIEKFCHWSREKTNKTKLIFVIHEFGKIFPDMERIKSYNIPIIEDCAMSMLSNNSQNQIGKSGDFTIYSIPKFFPVQFGGILRFNNNHKLKSDQPYRNYLRKICLHYLKNIEHIITQRKTNNQYLISKLKKSASNHSLIILNMKPLLFVCLKITAVIYLS
;
A
#
# COMPACT_ATOMS: atom_id res chain seq x y z
N MET A 1 -12.30 -14.97 29.93
CA MET A 1 -13.77 -15.01 29.81
C MET A 1 -14.40 -14.40 31.04
N ILE A 2 -15.01 -13.23 30.89
CA ILE A 2 -15.61 -12.45 31.98
C ILE A 2 -17.08 -12.23 31.60
N PHE A 3 -18.02 -12.58 32.47
CA PHE A 3 -19.43 -12.26 32.26
C PHE A 3 -19.75 -10.89 32.88
N TYR A 4 -20.20 -9.93 32.08
CA TYR A 4 -20.53 -8.58 32.51
C TYR A 4 -21.67 -8.00 31.68
N LYS A 5 -22.68 -7.43 32.35
CA LYS A 5 -23.88 -6.85 31.73
C LYS A 5 -24.48 -7.75 30.64
N GLU A 6 -24.74 -9.00 31.01
CA GLU A 6 -25.37 -10.01 30.14
C GLU A 6 -24.55 -10.38 28.89
N GLN A 7 -23.26 -10.04 28.86
CA GLN A 7 -22.35 -10.34 27.75
C GLN A 7 -21.06 -10.99 28.24
N ILE A 8 -20.46 -11.80 27.38
CA ILE A 8 -19.09 -12.30 27.60
C ILE A 8 -18.10 -11.28 27.05
N ILE A 9 -17.35 -10.66 27.95
CA ILE A 9 -16.18 -9.85 27.65
C ILE A 9 -14.95 -10.77 27.64
N ASN A 10 -14.13 -10.67 26.59
CA ASN A 10 -12.91 -11.46 26.42
C ASN A 10 -13.16 -12.99 26.43
N PRO A 11 -13.94 -13.52 25.48
CA PRO A 11 -14.13 -14.97 25.33
C PRO A 11 -12.81 -15.63 24.91
N GLU A 12 -12.76 -16.97 24.97
CA GLU A 12 -11.64 -17.76 24.42
C GLU A 12 -11.34 -17.34 22.97
N ASN A 13 -10.07 -17.30 22.57
CA ASN A 13 -9.64 -16.75 21.28
C ASN A 13 -10.40 -17.32 20.07
N PHE A 14 -10.74 -18.61 20.07
CA PHE A 14 -11.47 -19.27 18.97
C PHE A 14 -12.97 -18.94 18.94
N ARG A 15 -13.52 -18.36 20.01
CA ARG A 15 -14.91 -17.86 20.09
C ARG A 15 -15.00 -16.36 19.84
N GLN A 16 -13.87 -15.69 19.60
CA GLN A 16 -13.87 -14.28 19.21
C GLN A 16 -14.27 -14.16 17.74
N PRO A 17 -15.12 -13.17 17.40
CA PRO A 17 -15.39 -12.87 15.99
C PRO A 17 -14.09 -12.47 15.28
N SER A 18 -13.87 -13.06 14.10
CA SER A 18 -12.72 -12.71 13.25
C SER A 18 -13.10 -11.60 12.29
N PHE A 19 -12.44 -10.45 12.39
CA PHE A 19 -12.61 -9.34 11.47
C PHE A 19 -11.46 -9.31 10.47
N PHE A 20 -11.73 -9.74 9.23
CA PHE A 20 -10.75 -9.66 8.15
C PHE A 20 -10.87 -8.30 7.45
N ILE A 21 -9.81 -7.51 7.51
CA ILE A 21 -9.69 -6.23 6.78
C ILE A 21 -9.22 -6.41 5.33
N SER A 22 -8.89 -7.65 4.94
CA SER A 22 -8.51 -7.99 3.58
C SER A 22 -9.74 -7.95 2.66
N PRO A 23 -9.61 -7.48 1.41
CA PRO A 23 -10.67 -7.64 0.41
C PRO A 23 -10.94 -9.11 0.05
N PHE A 24 -10.00 -10.02 0.38
CA PHE A 24 -10.07 -11.44 0.05
C PHE A 24 -11.08 -12.22 0.93
N ARG A 25 -11.87 -13.06 0.28
CA ARG A 25 -12.88 -13.98 0.83
C ARG A 25 -12.65 -15.37 0.23
N THR A 26 -13.21 -16.40 0.88
CA THR A 26 -13.13 -17.78 0.38
C THR A 26 -13.69 -17.95 -1.03
N SER A 27 -14.73 -17.21 -1.39
CA SER A 27 -15.31 -17.18 -2.75
C SER A 27 -14.29 -16.77 -3.82
N ASP A 28 -13.30 -15.96 -3.44
CA ASP A 28 -12.33 -15.41 -4.38
C ASP A 28 -11.31 -16.46 -4.82
N LEU A 29 -11.17 -17.58 -4.11
CA LEU A 29 -10.40 -18.73 -4.59
C LEU A 29 -10.97 -19.26 -5.91
N GLY A 30 -12.28 -19.46 -5.98
CA GLY A 30 -12.94 -19.94 -7.21
C GLY A 30 -12.97 -18.90 -8.33
N GLN A 31 -13.16 -17.63 -7.98
CA GLN A 31 -13.09 -16.54 -8.96
C GLN A 31 -11.69 -16.41 -9.54
N ASN A 32 -10.66 -16.42 -8.68
CA ASN A 32 -9.26 -16.33 -9.11
C ASN A 32 -8.88 -17.54 -9.97
N ASP A 33 -9.27 -18.77 -9.61
CA ASP A 33 -9.04 -19.96 -10.44
C ASP A 33 -9.64 -19.80 -11.86
N THR A 34 -10.86 -19.23 -11.94
CA THR A 34 -11.49 -18.90 -13.24
C THR A 34 -10.68 -17.87 -14.02
N ILE A 35 -10.19 -16.81 -13.36
CA ILE A 35 -9.35 -15.77 -13.99
C ILE A 35 -8.04 -16.36 -14.53
N ILE A 36 -7.44 -17.32 -13.83
CA ILE A 36 -6.17 -17.92 -14.26
C ILE A 36 -6.36 -18.84 -15.46
N LYS A 37 -7.50 -19.54 -15.55
CA LYS A 37 -7.88 -20.41 -16.68
C LYS A 37 -8.38 -19.63 -17.91
N ASP A 38 -8.69 -18.35 -17.75
CA ASP A 38 -9.04 -17.47 -18.87
C ASP A 38 -7.79 -17.20 -19.73
N ASP A 39 -7.81 -17.69 -20.97
CA ASP A 39 -6.75 -17.51 -21.96
C ASP A 39 -7.03 -16.37 -22.94
N SER A 40 -8.00 -15.50 -22.62
CA SER A 40 -8.20 -14.26 -23.38
C SER A 40 -6.94 -13.41 -23.39
N VAL A 41 -6.59 -12.93 -24.58
CA VAL A 41 -5.48 -12.00 -24.76
C VAL A 41 -5.95 -10.60 -24.33
N PRO A 42 -5.24 -9.90 -23.43
CA PRO A 42 -5.57 -8.54 -23.08
C PRO A 42 -5.38 -7.63 -24.29
N ASP A 43 -6.34 -6.73 -24.53
CA ASP A 43 -6.21 -5.70 -25.57
C ASP A 43 -5.15 -4.66 -25.21
N ASP A 44 -4.74 -3.87 -26.22
CA ASP A 44 -3.68 -2.87 -26.10
C ASP A 44 -4.03 -1.75 -25.09
N GLU A 45 -5.31 -1.41 -24.95
CA GLU A 45 -5.76 -0.38 -24.01
C GLU A 45 -5.57 -0.85 -22.56
N LEU A 46 -5.95 -2.10 -22.28
CA LEU A 46 -5.78 -2.73 -20.97
C LEU A 46 -4.29 -2.89 -20.63
N LEU A 47 -3.46 -3.26 -21.61
CA LEU A 47 -2.01 -3.34 -21.42
C LEU A 47 -1.40 -1.96 -21.13
N LYS A 48 -1.82 -0.92 -21.87
CA LYS A 48 -1.39 0.46 -21.62
C LYS A 48 -1.80 0.93 -20.22
N LYS A 49 -3.03 0.61 -19.79
CA LYS A 49 -3.51 0.88 -18.43
C LYS A 49 -2.68 0.14 -17.39
N TYR A 50 -2.38 -1.15 -17.61
CA TYR A 50 -1.53 -1.94 -16.73
C TYR A 50 -0.13 -1.32 -16.55
N TYR A 51 0.53 -0.93 -17.64
CA TYR A 51 1.85 -0.32 -17.57
C TYR A 51 1.84 1.12 -17.04
N SER A 52 0.73 1.85 -17.16
CA SER A 52 0.56 3.14 -16.48
C SER A 52 0.71 3.01 -14.96
N PHE A 53 0.13 1.97 -14.37
CA PHE A 53 0.24 1.68 -12.93
C PHE A 53 1.61 1.09 -12.57
N PHE A 54 1.98 -0.02 -13.20
CA PHE A 54 3.11 -0.83 -12.73
C PHE A 54 4.44 -0.51 -13.43
N GLY A 55 4.43 0.30 -14.49
CA GLY A 55 5.60 0.53 -15.34
C GLY A 55 5.89 -0.65 -16.26
N GLU A 56 6.54 -0.40 -17.39
CA GLU A 56 6.97 -1.48 -18.30
C GLU A 56 8.01 -2.40 -17.65
N LYS A 57 8.83 -1.84 -16.76
CA LYS A 57 9.81 -2.56 -15.95
C LYS A 57 9.27 -2.71 -14.54
N HIS A 58 8.82 -3.92 -14.22
CA HIS A 58 8.43 -4.30 -12.86
C HIS A 58 8.68 -5.78 -12.60
N GLU A 59 8.82 -6.11 -11.32
CA GLU A 59 8.92 -7.48 -10.83
C GLU A 59 7.87 -7.79 -9.78
N PHE A 60 7.47 -9.05 -9.74
CA PHE A 60 6.51 -9.56 -8.77
C PHE A 60 7.21 -10.29 -7.61
N PHE A 61 6.64 -10.13 -6.42
CA PHE A 61 7.09 -10.77 -5.19
C PHE A 61 5.92 -11.45 -4.48
N LEU A 62 6.17 -12.36 -3.55
CA LEU A 62 5.11 -12.92 -2.72
C LEU A 62 4.53 -11.86 -1.79
N ARG A 63 5.34 -10.90 -1.34
CA ARG A 63 4.94 -9.88 -0.36
C ARG A 63 5.56 -8.52 -0.67
N GLY A 64 4.86 -7.43 -0.33
CA GLY A 64 5.39 -6.08 -0.48
C GLY A 64 6.73 -5.84 0.23
N LYS A 65 6.98 -6.50 1.38
CA LYS A 65 8.28 -6.40 2.07
C LYS A 65 9.46 -6.97 1.28
N GLU A 66 9.23 -7.95 0.41
CA GLU A 66 10.29 -8.49 -0.45
C GLU A 66 10.62 -7.51 -1.58
N ALA A 67 9.63 -6.78 -2.09
CA ALA A 67 9.88 -5.66 -3.00
C ALA A 67 10.68 -4.54 -2.32
N ILE A 68 10.40 -4.24 -1.04
CA ILE A 68 11.19 -3.28 -0.25
C ILE A 68 12.64 -3.77 -0.11
N HIS A 69 12.83 -5.02 0.29
CA HIS A 69 14.15 -5.65 0.38
C HIS A 69 14.93 -5.52 -0.93
N GLN A 70 14.28 -5.88 -2.03
CA GLN A 70 14.89 -5.85 -3.34
C GLN A 70 15.27 -4.42 -3.76
N ALA A 71 14.39 -3.44 -3.53
CA ALA A 71 14.70 -2.04 -3.80
C ALA A 71 15.92 -1.57 -3.00
N LEU A 72 15.95 -1.87 -1.69
CA LEU A 72 17.06 -1.53 -0.80
C LEU A 72 18.40 -2.15 -1.25
N SER A 73 18.38 -3.38 -1.77
CA SER A 73 19.60 -4.08 -2.22
C SER A 73 20.31 -3.43 -3.43
N PHE A 74 19.63 -2.56 -4.18
CA PHE A 74 20.27 -1.79 -5.25
C PHE A 74 21.15 -0.66 -4.71
N TYR A 75 20.96 -0.30 -3.44
CA TYR A 75 21.76 0.70 -2.76
C TYR A 75 22.83 0.00 -1.94
N ASN A 76 24.09 0.38 -2.16
CA ASN A 76 25.24 -0.13 -1.40
C ASN A 76 25.30 0.52 0.01
N LEU A 77 24.22 0.36 0.78
CA LEU A 77 24.05 0.93 2.11
C LEU A 77 24.98 0.23 3.12
N LYS A 78 25.59 1.02 3.98
CA LYS A 78 26.42 0.56 5.11
C LYS A 78 25.63 0.63 6.41
N LYS A 79 26.05 -0.13 7.42
CA LYS A 79 25.33 -0.19 8.71
C LYS A 79 25.12 1.17 9.36
N ASP A 80 26.11 2.06 9.27
CA ASP A 80 26.05 3.42 9.84
C ASP A 80 25.28 4.44 8.99
N ASP A 81 24.83 4.07 7.79
CA ASP A 81 23.98 4.93 6.97
C ASP A 81 22.56 5.01 7.53
N GLU A 82 21.81 6.01 7.07
CA GLU A 82 20.41 6.21 7.46
C GLU A 82 19.48 6.27 6.24
N VAL A 83 18.34 5.60 6.35
CA VAL A 83 17.17 5.84 5.49
C VAL A 83 16.25 6.84 6.18
N LEU A 84 16.00 7.98 5.52
CA LEU A 84 15.01 8.95 5.97
C LEU A 84 13.60 8.48 5.61
N ILE A 85 12.75 8.20 6.60
CA ILE A 85 11.36 7.78 6.38
C ILE A 85 10.43 8.98 6.49
N ILE A 86 9.78 9.32 5.38
CA ILE A 86 8.79 10.39 5.30
C ILE A 86 7.41 9.77 5.08
N THR A 87 6.39 10.31 5.73
CA THR A 87 5.02 9.77 5.68
C THR A 87 4.04 10.89 5.43
N THR A 88 2.99 10.65 4.64
CA THR A 88 2.00 11.69 4.31
C THR A 88 1.33 12.34 5.53
N THR A 89 1.08 11.60 6.61
CA THR A 89 0.39 12.14 7.79
C THR A 89 1.33 12.66 8.88
N SER A 90 2.65 12.52 8.70
CA SER A 90 3.66 12.73 9.73
C SER A 90 3.40 11.96 11.04
N ASN A 91 2.59 10.90 11.02
CA ASN A 91 2.33 10.07 12.20
C ASN A 91 3.62 9.40 12.69
N LEU A 92 3.72 9.18 14.00
CA LEU A 92 4.86 8.51 14.63
C LEU A 92 4.88 7.00 14.34
N TYR A 93 3.73 6.40 14.03
CA TYR A 93 3.66 4.98 13.71
C TYR A 93 4.20 4.70 12.30
N ILE A 94 5.25 3.88 12.23
CA ILE A 94 5.70 3.23 10.99
C ILE A 94 5.52 1.72 11.16
N SER A 95 5.02 1.07 10.12
CA SER A 95 4.84 -0.39 10.13
C SER A 95 6.16 -1.11 10.30
N SER A 96 6.18 -2.12 11.18
CA SER A 96 7.35 -3.01 11.34
C SER A 96 7.70 -3.78 10.07
N CYS A 97 6.77 -3.94 9.13
CA CYS A 97 7.06 -4.49 7.80
C CYS A 97 8.03 -3.62 6.99
N VAL A 98 8.11 -2.32 7.28
CA VAL A 98 9.02 -1.37 6.62
C VAL A 98 10.30 -1.23 7.44
N THR A 99 10.19 -0.89 8.73
CA THR A 99 11.37 -0.63 9.58
C THR A 99 12.28 -1.85 9.68
N LYS A 100 11.74 -3.05 9.92
CA LYS A 100 12.54 -4.29 10.01
C LYS A 100 13.22 -4.65 8.70
N GLU A 101 12.69 -4.20 7.56
CA GLU A 101 13.33 -4.46 6.27
C GLU A 101 14.50 -3.51 6.06
N ILE A 102 14.35 -2.24 6.43
CA ILE A 102 15.43 -1.24 6.41
C ILE A 102 16.55 -1.61 7.39
N GLU A 103 16.20 -2.04 8.61
CA GLU A 103 17.15 -2.41 9.68
C GLU A 103 18.08 -3.58 9.29
N LYS A 104 17.72 -4.38 8.29
CA LYS A 104 18.62 -5.40 7.72
C LYS A 104 19.80 -4.78 6.98
N PHE A 105 19.64 -3.58 6.42
CA PHE A 105 20.67 -2.86 5.67
C PHE A 105 21.37 -1.82 6.54
N CYS A 106 20.64 -0.91 7.18
CA CYS A 106 21.19 0.22 7.94
C CYS A 106 20.18 0.80 8.94
N HIS A 107 20.48 1.95 9.54
CA HIS A 107 19.54 2.66 10.41
C HIS A 107 18.44 3.38 9.62
N TRP A 108 17.40 3.82 10.31
CA TRP A 108 16.39 4.71 9.77
C TRP A 108 16.16 5.90 10.71
N SER A 109 15.74 7.03 10.14
CA SER A 109 15.47 8.27 10.86
C SER A 109 14.20 8.94 10.30
N ARG A 110 13.57 9.79 11.12
CA ARG A 110 12.49 10.70 10.72
C ARG A 110 13.01 12.09 10.34
N GLU A 111 14.27 12.34 10.64
CA GLU A 111 14.94 13.61 10.41
C GLU A 111 16.12 13.40 9.48
N LYS A 112 16.29 14.33 8.54
CA LYS A 112 17.42 14.28 7.61
C LYS A 112 18.70 14.63 8.37
N THR A 113 19.72 13.79 8.25
CA THR A 113 21.05 14.00 8.82
C THR A 113 22.11 14.02 7.71
N ASN A 114 23.38 14.08 8.10
CA ASN A 114 24.51 13.85 7.20
C ASN A 114 24.72 12.35 6.86
N LYS A 115 24.12 11.44 7.64
CA LYS A 115 24.14 9.99 7.40
C LYS A 115 23.04 9.52 6.45
N THR A 116 22.07 10.38 6.12
CA THR A 116 20.98 10.02 5.21
C THR A 116 21.52 9.71 3.80
N LYS A 117 21.36 8.46 3.34
CA LYS A 117 21.76 7.98 2.00
C LYS A 117 20.59 7.60 1.10
N LEU A 118 19.40 7.49 1.67
CA LEU A 118 18.19 7.09 0.96
C LEU A 118 16.98 7.75 1.62
N ILE A 119 15.98 8.12 0.82
CA ILE A 119 14.68 8.60 1.30
C ILE A 119 13.61 7.56 0.97
N PHE A 120 12.81 7.20 1.96
CA PHE A 120 11.71 6.26 1.83
C PHE A 120 10.40 7.01 2.09
N VAL A 121 9.66 7.33 1.03
CA VAL A 121 8.42 8.10 1.10
C VAL A 121 7.23 7.16 1.14
N ILE A 122 6.47 7.18 2.23
CA ILE A 122 5.28 6.36 2.43
C ILE A 122 4.03 7.18 2.12
N HIS A 123 3.30 6.75 1.09
CA HIS A 123 2.01 7.30 0.72
C HIS A 123 0.89 6.60 1.49
N GLU A 124 0.48 7.21 2.59
CA GLU A 124 -0.34 6.54 3.60
C GLU A 124 -1.83 6.61 3.31
N PHE A 125 -2.54 5.48 3.47
CA PHE A 125 -4.00 5.40 3.41
C PHE A 125 -4.63 6.03 2.16
N GLY A 126 -3.91 5.92 1.03
CA GLY A 126 -4.29 6.51 -0.25
C GLY A 126 -4.17 8.04 -0.33
N LYS A 127 -3.51 8.67 0.64
CA LYS A 127 -3.02 10.04 0.51
C LYS A 127 -1.64 10.06 -0.15
N ILE A 128 -1.43 11.04 -1.00
CA ILE A 128 -0.16 11.29 -1.68
C ILE A 128 0.64 12.29 -0.84
N PHE A 129 1.95 12.08 -0.77
CA PHE A 129 2.82 13.05 -0.12
C PHE A 129 2.89 14.30 -1.00
N PRO A 130 2.50 15.49 -0.52
CA PRO A 130 2.23 16.64 -1.39
C PRO A 130 3.48 17.32 -1.95
N ASP A 131 4.65 17.20 -1.31
CA ASP A 131 5.83 18.02 -1.60
C ASP A 131 7.01 17.20 -2.13
N MET A 132 6.76 16.39 -3.17
CA MET A 132 7.80 15.55 -3.79
C MET A 132 8.92 16.38 -4.43
N GLU A 133 8.65 17.62 -4.87
CA GLU A 133 9.68 18.52 -5.40
C GLU A 133 10.75 18.87 -4.36
N ARG A 134 10.35 19.17 -3.13
CA ARG A 134 11.29 19.37 -2.02
C ARG A 134 12.09 18.11 -1.71
N ILE A 135 11.47 16.92 -1.81
CA ILE A 135 12.21 15.67 -1.56
C ILE A 135 13.28 15.45 -2.64
N LYS A 136 12.93 15.69 -3.91
CA LYS A 136 13.87 15.59 -5.03
C LYS A 136 15.02 16.59 -4.92
N SER A 137 14.79 17.78 -4.38
CA SER A 137 15.85 18.80 -4.23
C SER A 137 16.97 18.40 -3.26
N TYR A 138 16.76 17.37 -2.44
CA TYR A 138 17.84 16.81 -1.61
C TYR A 138 18.90 16.04 -2.40
N ASN A 139 18.63 15.68 -3.65
CA ASN A 139 19.54 14.89 -4.50
C ASN A 139 20.02 13.59 -3.81
N ILE A 140 19.12 12.98 -3.04
CA ILE A 140 19.30 11.67 -2.40
C ILE A 140 18.34 10.71 -3.11
N PRO A 141 18.74 9.46 -3.41
CA PRO A 141 17.86 8.45 -3.96
C PRO A 141 16.54 8.30 -3.19
N ILE A 142 15.46 7.93 -3.90
CA ILE A 142 14.10 7.86 -3.35
C ILE A 142 13.45 6.52 -3.68
N ILE A 143 12.88 5.87 -2.67
CA ILE A 143 11.88 4.80 -2.83
C ILE A 143 10.51 5.34 -2.44
N GLU A 144 9.51 5.14 -3.30
CA GLU A 144 8.10 5.43 -2.99
C GLU A 144 7.38 4.15 -2.55
N ASP A 145 6.83 4.13 -1.34
CA ASP A 145 5.92 3.09 -0.87
C ASP A 145 4.47 3.49 -1.16
N CYS A 146 3.94 2.93 -2.24
CA CYS A 146 2.56 3.07 -2.70
C CYS A 146 1.69 1.87 -2.30
N ALA A 147 2.10 1.07 -1.32
CA ALA A 147 1.39 -0.15 -0.94
C ALA A 147 -0.08 0.09 -0.52
N MET A 148 -0.43 1.30 -0.06
CA MET A 148 -1.80 1.70 0.30
C MET A 148 -2.36 2.82 -0.59
N SER A 149 -1.65 3.24 -1.64
CA SER A 149 -2.03 4.38 -2.48
C SER A 149 -1.96 4.14 -4.00
N MET A 150 -1.80 2.90 -4.46
CA MET A 150 -1.75 2.53 -5.88
C MET A 150 -2.83 3.19 -6.76
N LEU A 151 -4.04 3.35 -6.23
CA LEU A 151 -5.19 3.91 -6.96
C LEU A 151 -5.38 5.43 -6.74
N SER A 152 -4.52 6.04 -5.94
CA SER A 152 -4.51 7.47 -5.69
C SER A 152 -3.80 8.19 -6.81
N ASN A 153 -4.20 9.43 -7.08
CA ASN A 153 -3.47 10.24 -8.01
C ASN A 153 -3.54 11.73 -7.71
N ASN A 154 -2.48 12.45 -8.11
CA ASN A 154 -2.51 13.91 -8.13
C ASN A 154 -2.97 14.37 -9.52
N SER A 155 -3.23 15.67 -9.65
CA SER A 155 -3.64 16.30 -10.92
C SER A 155 -2.67 16.05 -12.09
N GLN A 156 -1.41 15.70 -11.79
CA GLN A 156 -0.35 15.47 -12.77
C GLN A 156 -0.06 13.98 -13.06
N ASN A 157 -0.80 13.06 -12.45
CA ASN A 157 -0.60 11.62 -12.58
C ASN A 157 0.83 11.13 -12.21
N GLN A 158 1.44 11.67 -11.14
CA GLN A 158 2.87 11.46 -10.81
C GLN A 158 3.15 10.52 -9.63
N ILE A 159 2.14 9.96 -8.96
CA ILE A 159 2.38 9.07 -7.81
C ILE A 159 3.20 7.85 -8.21
N GLY A 160 4.25 7.51 -7.44
CA GLY A 160 5.07 6.34 -7.74
C GLY A 160 5.90 6.49 -9.01
N LYS A 161 6.19 7.72 -9.44
CA LYS A 161 7.00 8.02 -10.62
C LYS A 161 8.18 8.95 -10.32
N SER A 162 8.27 9.46 -9.09
CA SER A 162 9.24 10.48 -8.69
C SER A 162 10.54 9.89 -8.15
N GLY A 163 10.47 8.73 -7.49
CA GLY A 163 11.62 8.01 -7.00
C GLY A 163 12.14 6.96 -7.97
N ASP A 164 13.30 6.38 -7.64
CA ASP A 164 13.97 5.30 -8.38
C ASP A 164 13.11 4.04 -8.50
N PHE A 165 12.40 3.75 -7.41
CA PHE A 165 11.60 2.54 -7.25
C PHE A 165 10.24 2.89 -6.65
N THR A 166 9.24 2.06 -6.98
CA THR A 166 7.93 2.12 -6.35
C THR A 166 7.46 0.76 -5.90
N ILE A 167 6.94 0.71 -4.68
CA ILE A 167 6.44 -0.51 -4.04
C ILE A 167 4.92 -0.51 -4.10
N TYR A 168 4.34 -1.62 -4.57
CA TYR A 168 2.91 -1.90 -4.43
C TYR A 168 2.67 -3.21 -3.68
N SER A 169 1.47 -3.33 -3.12
CA SER A 169 1.01 -4.51 -2.41
C SER A 169 -0.36 -4.90 -2.93
N ILE A 170 -0.39 -5.88 -3.82
CA ILE A 170 -1.57 -6.38 -4.53
C ILE A 170 -2.74 -6.72 -3.59
N PRO A 171 -2.56 -7.46 -2.45
CA PRO A 171 -3.69 -7.87 -1.61
C PRO A 171 -4.38 -6.71 -0.87
N LYS A 172 -3.85 -5.48 -0.94
CA LYS A 172 -4.54 -4.29 -0.39
C LYS A 172 -5.55 -3.68 -1.38
N PHE A 173 -5.44 -4.02 -2.66
CA PHE A 173 -6.28 -3.48 -3.72
C PHE A 173 -7.20 -4.53 -4.31
N PHE A 174 -6.70 -5.75 -4.50
CA PHE A 174 -7.40 -6.84 -5.17
C PHE A 174 -7.59 -8.03 -4.21
N PRO A 175 -8.66 -8.81 -4.38
CA PRO A 175 -8.97 -9.96 -3.54
C PRO A 175 -8.03 -11.14 -3.85
N VAL A 176 -6.80 -11.03 -3.37
CA VAL A 176 -5.78 -12.09 -3.37
C VAL A 176 -5.11 -12.19 -2.00
N GLN A 177 -4.47 -13.33 -1.74
CA GLN A 177 -3.81 -13.59 -0.45
C GLN A 177 -2.38 -13.06 -0.39
N PHE A 178 -1.76 -12.82 -1.55
CA PHE A 178 -0.34 -12.48 -1.65
C PHE A 178 -0.09 -11.57 -2.85
N GLY A 179 1.12 -11.01 -2.91
CA GLY A 179 1.59 -10.19 -4.02
C GLY A 179 2.24 -8.89 -3.58
N GLY A 180 3.48 -8.69 -4.03
CA GLY A 180 4.18 -7.40 -4.04
C GLY A 180 4.61 -7.06 -5.46
N ILE A 181 4.75 -5.77 -5.77
CA ILE A 181 5.32 -5.31 -7.03
C ILE A 181 6.44 -4.32 -6.72
N LEU A 182 7.59 -4.51 -7.35
CA LEU A 182 8.64 -3.49 -7.46
C LEU A 182 8.59 -2.93 -8.87
N ARG A 183 8.20 -1.67 -9.00
CA ARG A 183 8.28 -0.89 -10.23
C ARG A 183 9.63 -0.19 -10.30
N PHE A 184 10.26 -0.21 -11.48
CA PHE A 184 11.53 0.45 -11.75
C PHE A 184 11.27 1.73 -12.54
N ASN A 185 11.61 2.89 -11.96
CA ASN A 185 11.51 4.19 -12.63
C ASN A 185 12.85 4.68 -13.19
N ASN A 186 13.92 3.94 -12.92
CA ASN A 186 15.27 4.19 -13.44
C ASN A 186 15.72 3.06 -14.39
N ASN A 187 17.03 3.00 -14.65
CA ASN A 187 17.62 2.05 -15.59
C ASN A 187 17.85 0.65 -15.00
N HIS A 188 17.57 0.43 -13.71
CA HIS A 188 17.64 -0.90 -13.14
C HIS A 188 16.60 -1.83 -13.75
N LYS A 189 16.95 -3.10 -13.76
CA LYS A 189 16.07 -4.19 -14.18
C LYS A 189 16.48 -5.44 -13.45
N LEU A 190 15.51 -6.27 -13.18
CA LEU A 190 15.71 -7.66 -12.82
C LEU A 190 15.03 -8.49 -13.91
N LYS A 191 15.48 -9.73 -14.02
CA LYS A 191 14.74 -10.75 -14.72
C LYS A 191 14.58 -11.88 -13.73
N SER A 192 13.38 -11.99 -13.17
CA SER A 192 13.03 -13.12 -12.34
C SER A 192 11.85 -13.86 -12.94
N ASP A 193 12.06 -15.12 -13.31
CA ASP A 193 10.96 -16.00 -13.70
C ASP A 193 10.37 -16.66 -12.45
N GLN A 194 9.56 -15.90 -11.73
CA GLN A 194 8.89 -16.39 -10.54
C GLN A 194 7.65 -17.21 -10.92
N PRO A 195 7.39 -18.36 -10.28
CA PRO A 195 6.28 -19.25 -10.65
C PRO A 195 4.90 -18.59 -10.50
N TYR A 196 4.79 -17.57 -9.64
CA TYR A 196 3.56 -16.81 -9.42
C TYR A 196 3.41 -15.58 -10.34
N ARG A 197 4.38 -15.31 -11.21
CA ARG A 197 4.39 -14.11 -12.08
C ARG A 197 3.16 -14.05 -12.99
N ASN A 198 2.87 -15.15 -13.69
CA ASN A 198 1.71 -15.22 -14.58
C ASN A 198 0.40 -15.07 -13.80
N TYR A 199 0.30 -15.72 -12.63
CA TYR A 199 -0.85 -15.62 -11.75
C TYR A 199 -1.15 -14.17 -11.37
N LEU A 200 -0.18 -13.47 -10.78
CA LEU A 200 -0.39 -12.09 -10.32
C LEU A 200 -0.64 -11.12 -11.49
N ARG A 201 0.00 -11.34 -12.64
CA ARG A 201 -0.25 -10.54 -13.85
C ARG A 201 -1.69 -10.70 -14.34
N LYS A 202 -2.22 -11.93 -14.47
CA LYS A 202 -3.60 -12.19 -14.90
C LYS A 202 -4.61 -11.56 -13.94
N ILE A 203 -4.39 -11.70 -12.63
CA ILE A 203 -5.20 -11.04 -11.59
C ILE A 203 -5.22 -9.52 -11.76
N CYS A 204 -4.04 -8.88 -11.86
CA CYS A 204 -3.94 -7.45 -12.03
C CYS A 204 -4.67 -6.97 -13.29
N LEU A 205 -4.46 -7.64 -14.43
CA LEU A 205 -5.15 -7.32 -15.69
C LEU A 205 -6.67 -7.45 -15.54
N HIS A 206 -7.16 -8.52 -14.92
CA HIS A 206 -8.60 -8.73 -14.71
C HIS A 206 -9.23 -7.58 -13.91
N TYR A 207 -8.69 -7.25 -12.73
CA TYR A 207 -9.28 -6.21 -11.89
C TYR A 207 -9.09 -4.79 -12.47
N LEU A 208 -8.09 -4.58 -13.34
CA LEU A 208 -7.91 -3.32 -14.04
C LEU A 208 -9.01 -3.02 -15.08
N LYS A 209 -9.70 -4.03 -15.61
CA LYS A 209 -10.86 -3.84 -16.51
C LYS A 209 -11.94 -2.97 -15.85
N ASN A 210 -12.17 -3.14 -14.55
CA ASN A 210 -13.19 -2.45 -13.77
C ASN A 210 -12.62 -1.43 -12.77
N ILE A 211 -11.42 -0.90 -13.03
CA ILE A 211 -10.70 -0.09 -12.03
C ILE A 211 -11.45 1.18 -11.63
N GLU A 212 -12.11 1.86 -12.57
CA GLU A 212 -12.87 3.09 -12.29
C GLU A 212 -14.04 2.86 -11.33
N HIS A 213 -14.70 1.70 -11.48
CA HIS A 213 -15.75 1.29 -10.56
C HIS A 213 -15.18 1.03 -9.15
N ILE A 214 -14.05 0.31 -9.05
CA ILE A 214 -13.36 0.08 -7.77
C ILE A 214 -12.98 1.41 -7.10
N ILE A 215 -12.42 2.35 -7.88
CA ILE A 215 -12.03 3.69 -7.42
C ILE A 215 -13.25 4.44 -6.88
N THR A 216 -14.32 4.47 -7.65
CA THR A 216 -15.57 5.18 -7.31
C THR A 216 -16.19 4.61 -6.04
N GLN A 217 -16.32 3.28 -5.94
CA GLN A 217 -16.88 2.63 -4.76
C GLN A 217 -16.06 2.91 -3.51
N ARG A 218 -14.73 2.91 -3.61
CA ARG A 218 -13.83 3.26 -2.48
C ARG A 218 -14.03 4.70 -2.02
N LYS A 219 -14.20 5.65 -2.94
CA LYS A 219 -14.51 7.05 -2.61
C LYS A 219 -15.87 7.18 -1.93
N THR A 220 -16.91 6.54 -2.46
CA THR A 220 -18.25 6.56 -1.87
C THR A 220 -18.25 5.96 -0.46
N ASN A 221 -17.59 4.83 -0.25
CA ASN A 221 -17.47 4.19 1.07
C ASN A 221 -16.77 5.11 2.08
N ASN A 222 -15.69 5.78 1.65
CA ASN A 222 -14.99 6.73 2.51
C ASN A 222 -15.86 7.95 2.88
N GLN A 223 -16.54 8.55 1.89
CA GLN A 223 -17.44 9.69 2.14
C GLN A 223 -18.56 9.31 3.11
N TYR A 224 -19.16 8.13 2.91
CA TYR A 224 -20.14 7.58 3.84
C TYR A 224 -19.57 7.46 5.24
N LEU A 225 -18.40 6.84 5.41
CA LEU A 225 -17.76 6.66 6.71
C LEU A 225 -17.47 8.00 7.40
N ILE A 226 -16.91 8.96 6.68
CA ILE A 226 -16.64 10.32 7.19
C ILE A 226 -17.95 10.97 7.66
N SER A 227 -19.04 10.86 6.89
CA SER A 227 -20.33 11.43 7.28
C SER A 227 -20.87 10.83 8.58
N LYS A 228 -20.72 9.52 8.78
CA LYS A 228 -21.15 8.81 9.99
C LYS A 228 -20.31 9.20 11.19
N LEU A 229 -18.99 9.23 11.03
CA LEU A 229 -18.07 9.63 12.10
C LEU A 229 -18.29 11.08 12.54
N LYS A 230 -18.52 12.01 11.59
CA LYS A 230 -18.86 13.41 11.92
C LYS A 230 -20.13 13.51 12.77
N LYS A 231 -21.19 12.78 12.38
CA LYS A 231 -22.46 12.74 13.14
C LYS A 231 -22.30 12.16 14.55
N SER A 232 -21.47 11.14 14.71
CA SER A 232 -21.19 10.55 16.03
C SER A 232 -20.36 11.48 16.90
N ALA A 233 -19.39 12.18 16.31
CA ALA A 233 -18.50 13.11 16.99
C ALA A 233 -19.22 14.39 17.47
N SER A 234 -20.18 14.91 16.70
CA SER A 234 -21.03 16.04 17.13
C SER A 234 -21.95 15.69 18.31
N ASN A 235 -22.24 14.40 18.54
CA ASN A 235 -23.07 13.95 19.65
C ASN A 235 -22.27 13.60 20.93
N HIS A 236 -20.93 13.55 20.85
CA HIS A 236 -20.05 13.19 21.96
C HIS A 236 -18.80 14.08 21.92
N SER A 237 -18.86 15.22 22.61
CA SER A 237 -17.82 16.27 22.66
C SER A 237 -16.45 15.85 23.24
N LEU A 238 -16.23 14.57 23.55
CA LEU A 238 -14.97 14.06 24.13
C LEU A 238 -14.24 12.98 23.32
N ILE A 239 -14.79 12.48 22.21
CA ILE A 239 -14.25 11.25 21.57
C ILE A 239 -13.19 11.53 20.48
N ILE A 240 -13.08 12.76 19.99
CA ILE A 240 -12.22 13.07 18.83
C ILE A 240 -10.71 13.02 19.16
N LEU A 241 -10.30 13.27 20.41
CA LEU A 241 -8.88 13.36 20.78
C LEU A 241 -8.18 11.99 20.96
N ASN A 242 -8.93 10.92 21.29
CA ASN A 242 -8.37 9.59 21.57
C ASN A 242 -8.65 8.52 20.49
N MET A 243 -9.32 8.87 19.39
CA MET A 243 -9.66 7.94 18.31
C MET A 243 -8.60 7.81 17.19
N LYS A 244 -7.39 8.35 17.35
CA LYS A 244 -6.31 8.20 16.35
C LYS A 244 -6.06 6.73 15.93
N PRO A 245 -6.12 5.71 16.81
CA PRO A 245 -5.94 4.31 16.43
C PRO A 245 -7.18 3.67 15.77
N LEU A 246 -8.40 4.00 16.21
CA LEU A 246 -9.62 3.46 15.58
C LEU A 246 -9.89 4.06 14.20
N LEU A 247 -9.55 5.34 14.00
CA LEU A 247 -9.55 5.97 12.68
C LEU A 247 -8.57 5.24 11.75
N PHE A 248 -7.45 4.74 12.27
CA PHE A 248 -6.45 3.95 11.52
C PHE A 248 -6.98 2.59 11.06
N VAL A 249 -7.81 1.92 11.88
CA VAL A 249 -8.49 0.66 11.50
C VAL A 249 -9.57 0.93 10.46
N CYS A 250 -10.34 2.01 10.62
CA CYS A 250 -11.31 2.48 9.64
C CYS A 250 -10.67 2.90 8.30
N LEU A 251 -9.53 3.59 8.34
CA LEU A 251 -8.74 4.00 7.16
C LEU A 251 -8.05 2.82 6.46
N LYS A 252 -7.83 1.69 7.14
CA LYS A 252 -7.41 0.43 6.48
C LYS A 252 -8.55 -0.20 5.67
N ILE A 253 -9.80 -0.07 6.12
CA ILE A 253 -11.00 -0.60 5.43
C ILE A 253 -11.33 0.22 4.18
N THR A 254 -11.06 1.52 4.21
CA THR A 254 -11.16 2.42 3.06
C THR A 254 -9.79 2.98 2.76
N ALA A 255 -8.91 2.26 2.05
CA ALA A 255 -7.74 2.92 1.47
C ALA A 255 -8.26 4.06 0.58
N VAL A 256 -8.09 5.29 1.05
CA VAL A 256 -8.81 6.45 0.56
C VAL A 256 -8.11 6.97 -0.67
N ILE A 257 -8.72 6.83 -1.84
CA ILE A 257 -8.26 7.51 -3.03
C ILE A 257 -8.57 9.00 -2.87
N TYR A 258 -7.56 9.79 -2.53
CA TYR A 258 -7.65 11.23 -2.66
C TYR A 258 -7.28 11.59 -4.10
N LEU A 259 -8.23 12.19 -4.82
CA LEU A 259 -7.89 13.12 -5.89
C LEU A 259 -7.85 14.50 -5.21
N SER A 260 -6.70 15.15 -5.29
CA SER A 260 -6.59 16.60 -5.05
C SER A 260 -7.24 17.34 -6.20
#